data_AF-A0AAW8Q1H0-F1
#
_entry.id   AF-A0AAW8Q1H0-F1
#
_cell.length_a   1.000
_cell.length_b   1.000
_cell.length_c   1.000
_cell.angle_alpha   90.00
_cell.angle_beta   90.00
_cell.angle_gamma   90.00
#
_symmetry.space_group_name_H-M   'P 1'
#
loop_
_entity.id
_entity.type
_entity.pdbx_description
1 polymer ?
#
loop_
_entity_poly.entity_id
_entity_poly.type
_entity_poly.pdbx_seq_one_letter_code
_entity_poly.pdbx_strand_id
1 'polypeptide(L)'
;MLKRLVTLIGLGTDKALTAGENLAGQTNVHEYNINQLEKKLNQAQIDLDRAEVVQDQNKKKFDEYQVELKRYDDALASSKVAYETAKSEGNEEKAAEIFKKATEVGNKRKQLIAKHKVMVEQYEIAMDDINYNRQVIEDNKAQIQAERDSIEIMRANESSLKAHKANEEVFNTIGSINVKGSSALSKAREQQELELATHRKTRERRQKEASKGDAADELNELIGETSNPWD
;
A
#
# COMPACT_ATOMS: atom_id res chain seq x y z
N MET A 1 13.32 6.85 24.09
CA MET A 1 13.40 5.37 24.12
C MET A 1 12.00 4.80 24.22
N LEU A 2 11.49 4.15 23.17
CA LEU A 2 10.54 3.04 23.20
C LEU A 2 10.17 2.66 21.76
N LYS A 3 10.99 1.80 21.16
CA LYS A 3 10.63 1.05 19.95
C LYS A 3 9.58 0.02 20.37
N ARG A 4 8.31 0.18 19.97
CA ARG A 4 7.35 -0.93 20.01
C ARG A 4 7.57 -1.79 18.77
N LEU A 5 8.45 -2.78 18.92
CA LEU A 5 8.46 -3.97 18.08
C LEU A 5 7.13 -4.70 18.34
N VAL A 6 6.26 -4.73 17.34
CA VAL A 6 5.14 -5.68 17.33
C VAL A 6 5.71 -7.00 16.83
N THR A 7 5.99 -7.90 17.77
CA THR A 7 6.32 -9.29 17.52
C THR A 7 5.06 -9.98 16.99
N LEU A 8 5.01 -10.26 15.69
CA LEU A 8 3.98 -11.13 15.11
C LEU A 8 4.32 -12.57 15.52
N ILE A 9 3.60 -13.07 16.52
CA ILE A 9 3.72 -14.45 17.01
C ILE A 9 3.23 -15.40 15.92
N GLY A 10 4.06 -16.39 15.61
CA GLY A 10 3.79 -17.39 14.60
C GLY A 10 2.62 -18.33 14.93
N LEU A 11 2.00 -18.82 13.86
CA LEU A 11 1.25 -20.06 13.86
C LEU A 11 1.62 -20.84 12.59
N GLY A 12 2.20 -22.03 12.79
CA GLY A 12 2.08 -23.15 11.86
C GLY A 12 3.20 -23.32 10.81
N THR A 13 4.24 -24.06 11.17
CA THR A 13 4.96 -24.91 10.22
C THR A 13 4.04 -26.04 9.73
N ASP A 14 4.31 -26.53 8.52
CA ASP A 14 3.81 -27.76 7.89
C ASP A 14 2.45 -27.72 7.18
N LYS A 15 2.50 -27.25 5.93
CA LYS A 15 2.14 -28.02 4.73
C LYS A 15 2.53 -27.18 3.52
N ALA A 16 3.06 -27.82 2.48
CA ALA A 16 3.19 -27.20 1.16
C ALA A 16 1.77 -26.97 0.60
N LEU A 17 1.08 -25.96 1.13
CA LEU A 17 -0.13 -25.40 0.53
C LEU A 17 0.31 -24.70 -0.73
N THR A 18 -0.40 -24.98 -1.82
CA THR A 18 -0.16 -24.33 -3.10
C THR A 18 -0.26 -22.81 -2.90
N ALA A 19 0.57 -22.02 -3.57
CA ALA A 19 0.69 -20.57 -3.30
C ALA A 19 -0.66 -19.80 -3.28
N GLY A 20 -1.71 -20.31 -3.94
CA GLY A 20 -3.07 -19.74 -3.91
C GLY A 20 -3.83 -19.95 -2.60
N GLU A 21 -3.66 -21.07 -1.90
CA GLU A 21 -4.36 -21.35 -0.64
C GLU A 21 -3.77 -20.53 0.52
N ASN A 22 -2.46 -20.24 0.48
CA ASN A 22 -1.79 -19.36 1.44
C ASN A 22 -2.20 -17.89 1.26
N LEU A 23 -2.37 -17.42 0.01
CA LEU A 23 -2.83 -16.06 -0.28
C LEU A 23 -4.28 -15.79 0.14
N ALA A 24 -5.18 -16.75 -0.05
CA ALA A 24 -6.57 -16.64 0.40
C ALA A 24 -6.66 -16.56 1.93
N GLY A 25 -5.88 -17.37 2.64
CA GLY A 25 -5.76 -17.33 4.10
C GLY A 25 -5.25 -15.97 4.61
N GLN A 26 -4.25 -15.39 3.95
CA GLN A 26 -3.71 -14.07 4.31
C GLN A 26 -4.69 -12.93 4.01
N THR A 27 -5.39 -12.99 2.89
CA THR A 27 -6.43 -11.99 2.53
C THR A 27 -7.55 -11.96 3.58
N ASN A 28 -7.99 -13.13 4.07
CA ASN A 28 -9.00 -13.22 5.12
C ASN A 28 -8.57 -12.58 6.45
N VAL A 29 -7.27 -12.61 6.77
CA VAL A 29 -6.72 -11.95 7.98
C VAL A 29 -6.80 -10.43 7.84
N HIS A 30 -6.39 -9.88 6.69
CA HIS A 30 -6.49 -8.45 6.42
C HIS A 30 -7.96 -7.97 6.40
N GLU A 31 -8.87 -8.75 5.80
CA GLU A 31 -10.31 -8.45 5.83
C GLU A 31 -10.89 -8.50 7.26
N TYR A 32 -10.46 -9.45 8.09
CA TYR A 32 -10.81 -9.47 9.51
C TYR A 32 -10.29 -8.24 10.26
N ASN A 33 -9.04 -7.83 10.02
CA ASN A 33 -8.45 -6.65 10.63
C ASN A 33 -9.22 -5.38 10.24
N ILE A 34 -9.57 -5.22 8.96
CA ILE A 34 -10.40 -4.11 8.48
C ILE A 34 -11.73 -4.09 9.24
N ASN A 35 -12.44 -5.21 9.35
CA ASN A 35 -13.71 -5.27 10.08
C ASN A 35 -13.57 -4.87 11.56
N GLN A 36 -12.46 -5.20 12.22
CA GLN A 36 -12.20 -4.76 13.59
C GLN A 36 -11.90 -3.27 13.68
N LEU A 37 -11.11 -2.75 12.73
CA LEU A 37 -10.79 -1.33 12.65
C LEU A 37 -12.02 -0.49 12.33
N GLU A 38 -12.91 -0.96 11.45
CA GLU A 38 -14.19 -0.29 11.15
C GLU A 38 -15.11 -0.22 12.36
N LYS A 39 -15.16 -1.28 13.19
CA LYS A 39 -15.88 -1.23 14.47
C LYS A 39 -15.31 -0.19 15.42
N LYS A 40 -13.97 -0.13 15.55
CA LYS A 40 -13.29 0.88 16.39
C LYS A 40 -13.50 2.29 15.86
N LEU A 41 -13.46 2.48 14.54
CA LEU A 41 -13.72 3.74 13.87
C LEU A 41 -15.14 4.24 14.17
N ASN A 42 -16.14 3.37 14.01
CA ASN A 42 -17.53 3.70 14.32
C ASN A 42 -17.72 4.07 15.79
N GLN A 43 -17.09 3.31 16.70
CA GLN A 43 -17.15 3.61 18.12
C GLN A 43 -16.49 4.97 18.45
N ALA A 44 -15.30 5.23 17.89
CA ALA A 44 -14.61 6.51 18.08
C ALA A 44 -15.41 7.70 17.52
N GLN A 45 -16.15 7.51 16.42
CA GLN A 45 -17.06 8.53 15.90
C GLN A 45 -18.22 8.80 16.85
N ILE A 46 -18.85 7.75 17.40
CA ILE A 46 -19.92 7.90 18.41
C ILE A 46 -19.39 8.63 19.65
N ASP A 47 -18.19 8.30 20.11
CA ASP A 47 -17.59 8.93 21.28
C ASP A 47 -17.16 10.37 21.00
N LEU A 48 -16.70 10.68 19.78
CA LEU A 48 -16.47 12.05 19.33
C LEU A 48 -17.76 12.87 19.35
N ASP A 49 -18.82 12.38 18.71
CA ASP A 49 -20.10 13.09 18.63
C ASP A 49 -20.66 13.37 20.05
N ARG A 50 -20.53 12.39 20.96
CA ARG A 50 -20.92 12.56 22.38
C ARG A 50 -20.07 13.62 23.09
N ALA A 51 -18.76 13.60 22.90
CA ALA A 51 -17.85 14.56 23.51
C ALA A 51 -18.12 15.98 22.99
N GLU A 52 -18.40 16.14 21.69
CA GLU A 52 -18.76 17.43 21.08
C GLU A 52 -20.08 17.98 21.66
N VAL A 53 -21.11 17.15 21.85
CA VAL A 53 -22.36 17.59 22.50
C VAL A 53 -22.13 18.04 23.95
N VAL A 54 -21.33 17.31 24.72
CA VAL A 54 -20.97 17.71 26.09
C VAL A 54 -20.18 19.02 26.07
N GLN A 55 -19.27 19.17 25.11
CA GLN A 55 -18.43 20.34 25.00
C GLN A 55 -19.21 21.60 24.63
N ASP A 56 -20.20 21.50 23.74
CA ASP A 56 -21.08 22.63 23.42
C ASP A 56 -21.85 23.14 24.66
N GLN A 57 -22.31 22.21 25.51
CA GLN A 57 -22.98 22.56 26.76
C GLN A 57 -22.02 23.21 27.76
N ASN A 58 -20.81 22.67 27.89
CA ASN A 58 -19.79 23.22 28.79
C ASN A 58 -19.28 24.58 28.29
N LYS A 59 -19.15 24.78 26.98
CA LYS A 59 -18.72 26.04 26.36
C LYS A 59 -19.60 27.20 26.77
N LYS A 60 -20.93 27.04 26.71
CA LYS A 60 -21.84 28.12 27.12
C LYS A 60 -21.62 28.53 28.58
N LYS A 61 -21.52 27.55 29.49
CA LYS A 61 -21.29 27.81 30.93
C LYS A 61 -19.92 28.43 31.17
N PHE A 62 -18.91 27.98 30.42
CA PHE A 62 -17.56 28.51 30.48
C PHE A 62 -17.51 29.96 30.00
N ASP A 63 -18.16 30.29 28.89
CA ASP A 63 -18.24 31.65 28.35
C ASP A 63 -18.96 32.60 29.33
N GLU A 64 -20.07 32.15 29.94
CA GLU A 64 -20.77 32.90 31.00
C GLU A 64 -19.85 33.18 32.21
N TYR A 65 -19.12 32.15 32.67
CA TYR A 65 -18.13 32.28 33.74
C TYR A 65 -17.00 33.26 33.38
N GLN A 66 -16.48 33.20 32.16
CA GLN A 66 -15.42 34.10 31.69
C GLN A 66 -15.89 35.55 31.64
N VAL A 67 -17.12 35.81 31.21
CA VAL A 67 -17.72 37.14 31.22
C VAL A 67 -17.85 37.67 32.65
N GLU A 68 -18.32 36.84 33.59
CA GLU A 68 -18.45 37.24 34.99
C GLU A 68 -17.08 37.51 35.64
N LEU A 69 -16.09 36.64 35.38
CA LEU A 69 -14.73 36.80 35.88
C LEU A 69 -14.10 38.11 35.37
N LYS A 70 -14.28 38.40 34.07
CA LYS A 70 -13.81 39.64 33.45
C LYS A 70 -14.43 40.88 34.09
N ARG A 71 -15.71 40.85 34.47
CA ARG A 71 -16.36 41.97 35.19
C ARG A 71 -15.67 42.25 36.53
N TYR A 72 -15.29 41.20 37.27
CA TYR A 72 -14.54 41.37 38.51
C TYR A 72 -13.12 41.92 38.25
N ASP A 73 -12.45 41.45 37.19
CA ASP A 73 -11.13 41.95 36.79
C ASP A 73 -11.17 43.44 36.39
N ASP A 74 -12.14 43.83 35.57
CA ASP A 74 -12.36 45.22 35.15
C ASP A 74 -12.69 46.12 36.35
N ALA A 75 -13.48 45.62 37.31
CA ALA A 75 -13.81 46.35 38.55
C ALA A 75 -12.59 46.52 39.47
N LEU A 76 -11.73 45.51 39.59
CA LEU A 76 -10.48 45.61 40.35
C LEU A 76 -9.50 46.58 39.70
N ALA A 77 -9.36 46.53 38.36
CA ALA A 77 -8.52 47.48 37.62
C ALA A 77 -9.01 48.92 37.80
N SER A 78 -10.32 49.15 37.68
CA SER A 78 -10.94 50.47 37.89
C SER A 78 -10.75 50.95 39.33
N SER A 79 -10.91 50.06 40.32
CA SER A 79 -10.71 50.38 41.74
C SER A 79 -9.26 50.74 42.03
N LYS A 80 -8.29 50.08 41.38
CA LYS A 80 -6.88 50.39 41.52
C LYS A 80 -6.56 51.81 41.04
N VAL A 81 -7.04 52.19 39.85
CA VAL A 81 -6.86 53.54 39.32
C VAL A 81 -7.49 54.57 40.26
N ALA A 82 -8.75 54.34 40.69
CA ALA A 82 -9.44 55.26 41.58
C ALA A 82 -8.73 55.41 42.95
N TYR A 83 -8.17 54.33 43.48
CA TYR A 83 -7.39 54.34 44.71
C TYR A 83 -6.12 55.17 44.55
N GLU A 84 -5.37 54.97 43.48
CA GLU A 84 -4.15 55.71 43.17
C GLU A 84 -4.44 57.21 42.99
N THR A 85 -5.52 57.56 42.28
CA THR A 85 -5.98 58.94 42.15
C THR A 85 -6.31 59.56 43.52
N ALA A 86 -7.16 58.92 44.32
CA ALA A 86 -7.54 59.45 45.64
C ALA A 86 -6.35 59.64 46.57
N LYS A 87 -5.37 58.73 46.51
CA LYS A 87 -4.12 58.83 47.27
C LYS A 87 -3.27 60.01 46.79
N SER A 88 -3.18 60.24 45.48
CA SER A 88 -2.45 61.38 44.90
C SER A 88 -3.09 62.73 45.23
N GLU A 89 -4.41 62.76 45.41
CA GLU A 89 -5.18 63.94 45.83
C GLU A 89 -5.12 64.19 47.35
N GLY A 90 -4.47 63.30 48.12
CA GLY A 90 -4.40 63.41 49.58
C GLY A 90 -5.69 63.06 50.30
N ASN A 91 -6.67 62.44 49.62
CA ASN A 91 -7.95 62.05 50.21
C ASN A 91 -7.86 60.62 50.78
N GLU A 92 -7.34 60.50 52.00
CA GLU A 92 -7.11 59.21 52.66
C GLU A 92 -8.40 58.45 52.96
N GLU A 93 -9.47 59.13 53.35
CA GLU A 93 -10.77 58.51 53.64
C GLU A 93 -11.36 57.82 52.40
N LYS A 94 -11.36 58.54 51.27
CA LYS A 94 -11.81 58.01 49.97
C LYS A 94 -10.94 56.86 49.50
N ALA A 95 -9.62 56.97 49.67
CA ALA A 95 -8.69 55.88 49.31
C ALA A 95 -8.96 54.62 50.15
N ALA A 96 -9.20 54.76 51.46
CA ALA A 96 -9.53 53.64 52.34
C ALA A 96 -10.87 52.97 51.95
N GLU A 97 -11.89 53.76 51.62
CA GLU A 97 -13.18 53.23 51.17
C GLU A 97 -13.06 52.42 49.85
N ILE A 98 -12.31 52.95 48.87
CA ILE A 98 -12.05 52.27 47.60
C ILE A 98 -11.29 50.96 47.85
N PHE A 99 -10.27 50.98 48.71
CA PHE A 99 -9.50 49.78 49.05
C PHE A 99 -10.36 48.69 49.69
N LYS A 100 -11.27 49.07 50.60
CA LYS A 100 -12.23 48.14 51.21
C LYS A 100 -13.14 47.51 50.14
N LYS A 101 -13.73 48.33 49.27
CA LYS A 101 -14.57 47.85 48.16
C LYS A 101 -13.80 46.92 47.21
N ALA A 102 -12.57 47.28 46.84
CA ALA A 102 -11.69 46.45 46.01
C ALA A 102 -11.40 45.09 46.66
N THR A 103 -11.19 45.07 47.98
CA THR A 103 -10.97 43.83 48.75
C THR A 103 -12.21 42.93 48.71
N GLU A 104 -13.41 43.48 48.87
CA GLU A 104 -14.67 42.74 48.76
C GLU A 104 -14.87 42.15 47.34
N VAL A 105 -14.61 42.95 46.30
CA VAL A 105 -14.63 42.52 44.89
C VAL A 105 -13.62 41.38 44.67
N GLY A 106 -12.40 41.51 45.21
CA GLY A 106 -11.36 40.48 45.12
C GLY A 106 -11.76 39.16 45.80
N ASN A 107 -12.46 39.23 46.94
CA ASN A 107 -12.97 38.05 47.62
C ASN A 107 -14.09 37.37 46.82
N LYS A 108 -15.02 38.14 46.25
CA LYS A 108 -16.07 37.60 45.36
C LYS A 108 -15.48 36.93 44.12
N ARG A 109 -14.46 37.54 43.52
CA ARG A 109 -13.70 36.95 42.41
C ARG A 109 -13.09 35.60 42.78
N LYS A 110 -12.41 35.52 43.94
CA LYS A 110 -11.82 34.25 44.43
C LYS A 110 -12.89 33.19 44.65
N GLN A 111 -14.04 33.56 45.23
CA GLN A 111 -15.16 32.65 45.42
C GLN A 111 -15.73 32.15 44.08
N LEU A 112 -15.84 33.03 43.07
CA LEU A 112 -16.30 32.66 41.74
C LEU A 112 -15.39 31.61 41.10
N ILE A 113 -14.06 31.82 41.17
CA ILE A 113 -13.06 30.86 40.68
C ILE A 113 -13.20 29.53 41.42
N ALA A 114 -13.25 29.56 42.74
CA ALA A 114 -13.36 28.35 43.55
C ALA A 114 -14.65 27.56 43.24
N LYS A 115 -15.77 28.25 43.05
CA LYS A 115 -17.07 27.66 42.71
C LYS A 115 -17.06 26.98 41.33
N HIS A 116 -16.34 27.54 40.36
CA HIS A 116 -16.36 27.06 38.97
C HIS A 116 -15.15 26.19 38.60
N LYS A 117 -14.21 25.95 39.51
CA LYS A 117 -12.99 25.16 39.27
C LYS A 117 -13.27 23.83 38.56
N VAL A 118 -14.20 23.04 39.10
CA VAL A 118 -14.56 21.72 38.54
C VAL A 118 -15.16 21.84 37.14
N MET A 119 -15.97 22.88 36.88
CA MET A 119 -16.57 23.10 35.56
C MET A 119 -15.49 23.46 34.52
N VAL A 120 -14.50 24.27 34.90
CA VAL A 120 -13.36 24.62 34.03
C VAL A 120 -12.52 23.37 33.72
N GLU A 121 -12.20 22.56 34.74
CA GLU A 121 -11.46 21.29 34.55
C GLU A 121 -12.23 20.33 33.63
N GLN A 122 -13.56 20.22 33.78
CA GLN A 122 -14.40 19.40 32.91
C GLN A 122 -14.43 19.90 31.46
N TYR A 123 -14.41 21.22 31.25
CA TYR A 123 -14.34 21.83 29.93
C TYR A 123 -12.99 21.53 29.24
N GLU A 124 -11.89 21.52 29.99
CA GLU A 124 -10.56 21.17 29.48
C GLU A 124 -10.47 19.68 29.13
N ILE A 125 -10.93 18.79 30.02
CA ILE A 125 -10.94 17.34 29.77
C ILE A 125 -11.78 16.98 28.54
N ALA A 126 -12.94 17.60 28.37
CA ALA A 126 -13.80 17.34 27.21
C ALA A 126 -13.13 17.75 25.89
N MET A 127 -12.30 18.80 25.87
CA MET A 127 -11.49 19.14 24.70
C MET A 127 -10.42 18.10 24.40
N ASP A 128 -9.77 17.57 25.43
CA ASP A 128 -8.77 16.51 25.28
C ASP A 128 -9.39 15.23 24.73
N ASP A 129 -10.58 14.84 25.20
CA ASP A 129 -11.33 13.70 24.69
C ASP A 129 -11.70 13.86 23.20
N ILE A 130 -12.14 15.06 22.80
CA ILE A 130 -12.42 15.37 21.38
C ILE A 130 -11.15 15.20 20.53
N ASN A 131 -10.03 15.78 20.98
CA ASN A 131 -8.77 15.71 20.25
C ASN A 131 -8.28 14.26 20.12
N TYR A 132 -8.38 13.50 21.22
CA TYR A 132 -8.03 12.08 21.24
C TYR A 132 -8.90 11.27 20.26
N ASN A 133 -10.22 11.42 20.30
CA ASN A 133 -11.13 10.68 19.42
C ASN A 133 -10.90 11.01 17.94
N ARG A 134 -10.64 12.28 17.61
CA ARG A 134 -10.25 12.69 16.25
C ARG A 134 -8.97 12.01 15.79
N GLN A 135 -7.95 11.94 16.66
CA GLN A 135 -6.71 11.25 16.33
C GLN A 135 -6.95 9.74 16.10
N VAL A 136 -7.72 9.09 16.98
CA VAL A 136 -8.07 7.67 16.83
C VAL A 136 -8.82 7.40 15.52
N ILE A 137 -9.72 8.30 15.11
CA ILE A 137 -10.42 8.23 13.84
C ILE A 137 -9.44 8.25 12.66
N GLU A 138 -8.52 9.22 12.63
CA GLU A 138 -7.54 9.35 11.54
C GLU A 138 -6.57 8.16 11.50
N ASP A 139 -6.10 7.70 12.66
CA ASP A 139 -5.22 6.52 12.76
C ASP A 139 -5.94 5.26 12.25
N ASN A 140 -7.20 5.04 12.64
CA ASN A 140 -7.97 3.89 12.18
C ASN A 140 -8.25 3.94 10.67
N LYS A 141 -8.56 5.12 10.11
CA LYS A 141 -8.72 5.30 8.66
C LYS A 141 -7.44 4.97 7.91
N ALA A 142 -6.29 5.46 8.39
CA ALA A 142 -4.99 5.19 7.78
C ALA A 142 -4.66 3.68 7.82
N GLN A 143 -4.93 3.01 8.94
CA GLN A 143 -4.72 1.56 9.07
C GLN A 143 -5.65 0.78 8.15
N ILE A 144 -6.94 1.13 8.06
CA ILE A 144 -7.88 0.50 7.11
C ILE A 144 -7.36 0.63 5.68
N GLN A 145 -6.83 1.79 5.29
CA GLN A 145 -6.28 1.98 3.96
C GLN A 145 -5.05 1.09 3.73
N ALA A 146 -4.12 1.03 4.67
CA ALA A 146 -2.93 0.18 4.55
C ALA A 146 -3.29 -1.32 4.44
N GLU A 147 -4.32 -1.78 5.17
CA GLU A 147 -4.84 -3.14 5.07
C GLU A 147 -5.48 -3.40 3.69
N ARG A 148 -6.22 -2.43 3.14
CA ARG A 148 -6.79 -2.51 1.78
C ARG A 148 -5.71 -2.57 0.70
N ASP A 149 -4.68 -1.74 0.82
CA ASP A 149 -3.54 -1.74 -0.10
C ASP A 149 -2.80 -3.10 -0.04
N SER A 150 -2.68 -3.70 1.15
CA SER A 150 -2.08 -5.02 1.33
C SER A 150 -2.89 -6.11 0.61
N ILE A 151 -4.22 -6.07 0.72
CA ILE A 151 -5.12 -6.98 -0.01
C ILE A 151 -4.97 -6.80 -1.52
N GLU A 152 -4.87 -5.56 -2.01
CA GLU A 152 -4.71 -5.27 -3.44
C GLU A 152 -3.41 -5.86 -3.99
N ILE A 153 -2.29 -5.67 -3.27
CA ILE A 153 -0.99 -6.25 -3.63
C ILE A 153 -1.08 -7.79 -3.65
N MET A 154 -1.75 -8.41 -2.67
CA MET A 154 -1.94 -9.86 -2.64
C MET A 154 -2.75 -10.34 -3.86
N ARG A 155 -3.86 -9.67 -4.20
CA ARG A 155 -4.68 -10.02 -5.37
C ARG A 155 -3.91 -9.86 -6.69
N ALA A 156 -3.07 -8.84 -6.80
CA ALA A 156 -2.19 -8.66 -7.96
C ALA A 156 -1.16 -9.81 -8.09
N ASN A 157 -0.54 -10.20 -6.97
CA ASN A 157 0.39 -11.33 -6.92
C ASN A 157 -0.28 -12.66 -7.26
N GLU A 158 -1.50 -12.89 -6.77
CA GLU A 158 -2.29 -14.09 -7.12
C GLU A 158 -2.55 -14.17 -8.63
N SER A 159 -2.92 -13.04 -9.24
CA SER A 159 -3.18 -12.95 -10.68
C SER A 159 -1.92 -13.24 -11.51
N SER A 160 -0.77 -12.71 -11.07
CA SER A 160 0.52 -13.00 -11.70
C SER A 160 0.89 -14.49 -11.59
N LEU A 161 0.73 -15.09 -10.41
CA LEU A 161 0.98 -16.53 -10.20
C LEU A 161 0.08 -17.42 -11.08
N LYS A 162 -1.19 -17.06 -11.23
CA LYS A 162 -2.12 -17.76 -12.13
C LYS A 162 -1.66 -17.65 -13.59
N ALA A 163 -1.23 -16.48 -14.03
CA ALA A 163 -0.70 -16.28 -15.39
C ALA A 163 0.58 -17.09 -15.62
N HIS A 164 1.49 -17.14 -14.64
CA HIS A 164 2.69 -17.96 -14.71
C HIS A 164 2.39 -19.46 -14.81
N LYS A 165 1.46 -19.98 -14.00
CA LYS A 165 1.03 -21.39 -14.08
C LYS A 165 0.42 -21.72 -15.44
N ALA A 166 -0.45 -20.85 -15.96
CA ALA A 166 -1.03 -21.02 -17.29
C ALA A 166 0.04 -21.06 -18.39
N ASN A 167 1.05 -20.18 -18.31
CA ASN A 167 2.18 -20.19 -19.24
C ASN A 167 3.02 -21.47 -19.13
N GLU A 168 3.24 -21.97 -17.92
CA GLU A 168 3.96 -23.23 -17.67
C GLU A 168 3.20 -24.44 -18.25
N GLU A 169 1.88 -24.50 -18.06
CA GLU A 169 1.03 -25.52 -18.66
C GLU A 169 1.07 -25.50 -20.20
N VAL A 170 1.03 -24.30 -20.79
CA VAL A 170 1.21 -24.12 -22.24
C VAL A 170 2.60 -24.60 -22.69
N PHE A 171 3.66 -24.21 -21.97
CA PHE A 171 5.03 -24.63 -22.30
C PHE A 171 5.21 -26.14 -22.21
N ASN A 172 4.69 -26.78 -21.16
CA ASN A 172 4.72 -28.23 -20.99
C ASN A 172 3.93 -28.95 -22.11
N THR A 173 2.79 -28.38 -22.51
CA THR A 173 1.99 -28.89 -23.63
C THR A 173 2.77 -28.80 -24.94
N ILE A 174 3.35 -27.64 -25.26
CA ILE A 174 4.19 -27.44 -26.45
C ILE A 174 5.40 -28.39 -26.44
N GLY A 175 6.10 -28.52 -25.31
CA GLY A 175 7.21 -29.45 -25.14
C GLY A 175 6.81 -30.90 -25.44
N SER A 176 5.66 -31.35 -24.94
CA SER A 176 5.13 -32.69 -25.20
C SER A 176 4.71 -32.90 -26.68
N ILE A 177 4.19 -31.86 -27.33
CA ILE A 177 3.88 -31.87 -28.78
C ILE A 177 5.17 -31.95 -29.60
N ASN A 178 6.21 -31.21 -29.20
CA ASN A 178 7.49 -31.17 -29.91
C ASN A 178 8.23 -32.52 -29.82
N VAL A 179 8.11 -33.25 -28.70
CA VAL A 179 8.60 -34.63 -28.59
C VAL A 179 7.85 -35.58 -29.55
N LYS A 180 6.53 -35.43 -29.72
CA LYS A 180 5.75 -36.24 -30.69
C LYS A 180 6.02 -35.84 -32.15
N GLY A 181 6.30 -34.57 -32.43
CA GLY A 181 6.67 -34.07 -33.77
C GLY A 181 8.10 -34.42 -34.20
N SER A 182 9.03 -34.57 -33.24
CA SER A 182 10.44 -34.84 -33.52
C SER A 182 10.70 -36.17 -34.24
N SER A 183 9.91 -37.22 -33.97
CA SER A 183 10.03 -38.51 -34.67
C SER A 183 9.59 -38.42 -36.14
N ALA A 184 8.54 -37.66 -36.43
CA ALA A 184 8.06 -37.46 -37.79
C ALA A 184 9.02 -36.56 -38.59
N LEU A 185 9.55 -35.51 -37.96
CA LEU A 185 10.54 -34.63 -38.57
C LEU A 185 11.88 -35.34 -38.82
N SER A 186 12.31 -36.20 -37.88
CA SER A 186 13.52 -37.03 -38.03
C SER A 186 13.38 -38.03 -39.17
N LYS A 187 12.23 -38.72 -39.28
CA LYS A 187 11.96 -39.66 -40.38
C LYS A 187 11.84 -38.97 -41.74
N ALA A 188 11.23 -37.79 -41.79
CA ALA A 188 11.15 -37.00 -43.02
C ALA A 188 12.54 -36.52 -43.48
N ARG A 189 13.41 -36.14 -42.53
CA ARG A 189 14.79 -35.73 -42.81
C ARG A 189 15.64 -36.91 -43.29
N GLU A 190 15.48 -38.08 -42.68
CA GLU A 190 16.15 -39.32 -43.08
C GLU A 190 15.69 -39.78 -44.49
N GLN A 191 14.39 -39.66 -44.80
CA GLN A 191 13.87 -39.93 -46.15
C GLN A 191 14.43 -38.95 -47.20
N GLN A 192 14.52 -37.66 -46.87
CA GLN A 192 15.09 -36.66 -47.76
C GLN A 192 16.58 -36.89 -48.02
N GLU A 193 17.35 -37.31 -47.01
CA GLU A 193 18.76 -37.69 -47.17
C GLU A 193 18.92 -38.96 -48.02
N LEU A 194 18.02 -39.94 -47.87
CA LEU A 194 17.98 -41.14 -48.71
C LEU A 194 17.68 -40.81 -50.17
N GLU A 195 16.71 -39.93 -50.44
CA GLU A 195 16.38 -39.46 -51.79
C GLU A 195 17.55 -38.68 -52.42
N LEU A 196 18.23 -37.83 -51.65
CA LEU A 196 19.44 -37.14 -52.14
C LEU A 196 20.58 -38.12 -52.42
N ALA A 197 20.73 -39.16 -51.60
CA ALA A 197 21.74 -40.21 -51.81
C ALA A 197 21.43 -41.06 -53.04
N THR A 198 20.17 -41.39 -53.32
CA THR A 198 19.79 -42.11 -54.56
C THR A 198 19.98 -41.23 -55.79
N HIS A 199 19.66 -39.94 -55.72
CA HIS A 199 19.95 -39.00 -56.80
C HIS A 199 21.45 -38.83 -57.06
N ARG A 200 22.30 -38.78 -56.02
CA ARG A 200 23.76 -38.77 -56.17
C ARG A 200 24.28 -40.03 -56.86
N LYS A 201 23.87 -41.23 -56.40
CA LYS A 201 24.25 -42.49 -57.06
C LYS A 201 23.80 -42.54 -58.51
N THR A 202 22.61 -42.03 -58.81
CA THR A 202 22.10 -41.98 -60.19
C THR A 202 22.92 -41.03 -61.07
N ARG A 203 23.33 -39.87 -60.54
CA ARG A 203 24.22 -38.93 -61.24
C ARG A 203 25.61 -39.52 -61.45
N GLU A 204 26.19 -40.17 -60.45
CA GLU A 204 27.48 -40.87 -60.58
C GLU A 204 27.43 -42.00 -61.61
N ARG A 205 26.31 -42.74 -61.67
CA ARG A 205 26.11 -43.79 -62.68
C ARG A 205 26.03 -43.21 -64.09
N ARG A 206 25.29 -42.11 -64.27
CA ARG A 206 25.24 -41.37 -65.55
C ARG A 206 26.59 -40.77 -65.94
N GLN A 207 27.36 -40.25 -64.98
CA GLN A 207 28.71 -39.75 -65.24
C GLN A 207 29.68 -40.87 -65.63
N LYS A 208 29.58 -42.04 -64.98
CA LYS A 208 30.36 -43.23 -65.35
C LYS A 208 29.96 -43.77 -66.72
N GLU A 209 28.67 -43.75 -67.06
CA GLU A 209 28.17 -44.12 -68.39
C GLU A 209 28.60 -43.11 -69.47
N ALA A 210 28.59 -41.81 -69.17
CA ALA A 210 29.15 -40.78 -70.05
C ALA A 210 30.66 -40.96 -70.24
N SER A 211 31.43 -41.23 -69.17
CA SER A 211 32.88 -41.51 -69.29
C SER A 211 33.22 -42.81 -70.03
N LYS A 212 32.23 -43.72 -70.19
CA LYS A 212 32.37 -44.93 -71.02
C LYS A 212 32.02 -44.66 -72.49
N GLY A 213 31.23 -43.61 -72.78
CA GLY A 213 31.02 -43.11 -74.14
C GLY A 213 32.28 -42.41 -74.67
N ASP A 214 32.87 -41.52 -73.87
CA ASP A 214 34.08 -40.78 -74.26
C ASP A 214 35.31 -41.70 -74.41
N ALA A 215 35.41 -42.77 -73.60
CA ALA A 215 36.47 -43.78 -73.76
C ALA A 215 36.26 -44.76 -74.93
N ALA A 216 35.07 -44.80 -75.53
CA ALA A 216 34.80 -45.56 -76.76
C ALA A 216 35.08 -44.72 -78.02
N ASP A 217 34.92 -43.40 -77.93
CA ASP A 217 35.25 -42.46 -79.01
C ASP A 217 36.77 -42.19 -79.11
N GLU A 218 37.52 -42.16 -77.99
CA GLU A 218 39.00 -42.06 -78.01
C GLU A 218 39.73 -43.33 -78.50
N LEU A 219 39.05 -44.49 -78.55
CA LEU A 219 39.60 -45.76 -79.05
C LEU A 219 39.34 -45.97 -80.55
N ASN A 220 38.42 -45.21 -81.14
CA ASN A 220 38.09 -45.29 -82.57
C ASN A 220 38.91 -44.29 -83.42
N GLU A 221 39.61 -43.34 -82.79
CA GLU A 221 40.47 -42.35 -83.45
C GLU A 221 41.96 -42.78 -83.53
N LEU A 222 42.33 -43.95 -82.96
CA LEU A 222 43.72 -44.45 -82.89
C LEU A 222 43.97 -45.74 -83.70
N ILE A 223 42.98 -46.27 -84.41
CA ILE A 223 43.10 -47.46 -85.29
C ILE A 223 42.31 -47.23 -86.59
N GLY A 224 42.61 -46.13 -87.29
CA GLY A 224 41.85 -45.71 -88.47
C GLY A 224 42.60 -44.88 -89.50
N GLU A 225 43.93 -44.90 -89.53
CA GLU A 225 44.70 -44.44 -90.69
C GLU A 225 45.50 -45.62 -91.25
N THR A 226 45.12 -46.13 -92.43
CA THR A 226 46.02 -46.32 -93.57
C THR A 226 45.25 -46.91 -94.76
N SER A 227 44.99 -46.10 -95.79
CA SER A 227 45.15 -46.52 -97.18
C SER A 227 45.43 -45.30 -98.05
N ASN A 228 46.71 -45.09 -98.35
CA ASN A 228 47.16 -44.33 -99.51
C ASN A 228 47.41 -45.34 -100.64
N PRO A 229 47.04 -45.04 -101.89
CA PRO A 229 48.10 -45.04 -102.91
C PRO A 229 47.79 -44.08 -104.08
N TRP A 230 48.29 -42.85 -104.00
CA TRP A 230 48.37 -41.86 -105.09
C TRP A 230 47.04 -41.25 -105.55
N ASP A 231 46.58 -40.25 -104.80
CA ASP A 231 46.16 -38.94 -105.30
C ASP A 231 46.53 -37.86 -104.26
#